data_AF-A0AB39TGC8-F1
#
_entry.id   AF-A0AB39TGC8-F1
#
_cell.length_a   1.000
_cell.length_b   1.000
_cell.length_c   1.000
_cell.angle_alpha   90.00
_cell.angle_beta   90.00
_cell.angle_gamma   90.00
#
_symmetry.space_group_name_H-M   'P 1'
#
loop_
_entity.id
_entity.type
_entity.pdbx_description
1 polymer ?
#
loop_
_entity_poly.entity_id
_entity_poly.type
_entity_poly.pdbx_seq_one_letter_code
_entity_poly.pdbx_strand_id
1 'polypeptide(L)'
;MSSKRSQNPALPVLDDAYRLASVKDTEESTRDLAARLATTELRRVSHPGRVTWDPIDQADPVPAPPTVVDGDGDLWLRDRSTGTWTMPEFDPKTFPARCGEVLTWNELACEYGPLTALANDRHIGGGGRRR
;
A
#
# COMPACT_ATOMS: atom_id res chain seq x y z
N MET A 1 -25.29 8.43 -24.10
CA MET A 1 -24.85 8.38 -22.69
C MET A 1 -24.22 7.03 -22.42
N SER A 2 -22.94 7.00 -22.03
CA SER A 2 -22.33 5.96 -21.18
C SER A 2 -20.84 6.26 -21.12
N SER A 3 -20.47 7.19 -20.24
CA SER A 3 -19.09 7.32 -19.80
C SER A 3 -18.77 6.04 -19.05
N LYS A 4 -18.12 5.07 -19.71
CA LYS A 4 -17.35 4.03 -19.03
C LYS A 4 -16.28 4.78 -18.23
N ARG A 5 -16.61 5.20 -17.01
CA ARG A 5 -15.61 5.50 -15.99
C ARG A 5 -14.80 4.23 -15.90
N SER A 6 -13.58 4.27 -16.43
CA SER A 6 -12.57 3.23 -16.22
C SER A 6 -12.44 3.06 -14.71
N GLN A 7 -13.18 2.11 -14.15
CA GLN A 7 -12.97 1.66 -12.79
C GLN A 7 -11.56 1.10 -12.82
N ASN A 8 -10.62 1.81 -12.19
CA ASN A 8 -9.33 1.23 -11.88
C ASN A 8 -9.62 -0.12 -11.22
N PRO A 9 -9.10 -1.25 -11.74
CA PRO A 9 -9.34 -2.54 -11.13
C PRO A 9 -8.91 -2.46 -9.66
N ALA A 10 -9.78 -2.93 -8.76
CA ALA A 10 -9.49 -2.96 -7.33
C ALA A 10 -8.16 -3.70 -7.09
N LEU A 11 -7.36 -3.21 -6.14
CA LEU A 11 -6.12 -3.90 -5.75
C LEU A 11 -6.50 -5.18 -5.01
N PRO A 12 -5.84 -6.32 -5.28
CA PRO A 12 -5.93 -7.50 -4.41
C PRO A 12 -5.68 -7.15 -2.94
N VAL A 13 -6.48 -7.71 -2.03
CA VAL A 13 -6.38 -7.48 -0.58
C VAL A 13 -5.89 -8.71 0.17
N LEU A 14 -5.41 -8.52 1.39
CA LEU A 14 -4.86 -9.60 2.23
C LEU A 14 -5.86 -10.73 2.48
N ASP A 15 -7.13 -10.40 2.71
CA ASP A 15 -8.18 -11.40 2.96
C ASP A 15 -8.32 -12.41 1.80
N ASP A 16 -8.08 -11.99 0.55
CA ASP A 16 -8.06 -12.89 -0.59
C ASP A 16 -6.80 -13.77 -0.63
N ALA A 17 -5.64 -13.23 -0.26
CA ALA A 17 -4.39 -13.99 -0.20
C ALA A 17 -4.43 -15.08 0.87
N TYR A 18 -5.06 -14.83 2.02
CA TYR A 18 -5.29 -15.83 3.06
C TYR A 18 -6.13 -17.03 2.58
N ARG A 19 -6.91 -16.88 1.51
CA ARG A 19 -7.73 -17.95 0.94
C ARG A 19 -6.95 -18.87 0.00
N LEU A 20 -5.75 -18.48 -0.45
CA LEU A 20 -4.90 -19.26 -1.34
C LEU A 20 -4.41 -20.55 -0.67
N ALA A 21 -4.40 -21.64 -1.42
CA ALA A 21 -3.90 -22.93 -0.92
C ALA A 21 -2.45 -22.83 -0.44
N SER A 22 -1.58 -22.17 -1.21
CA SER A 22 -0.18 -21.95 -0.85
C SER A 22 0.02 -21.20 0.47
N VAL A 23 -0.90 -20.29 0.83
CA VAL A 23 -0.84 -19.55 2.10
C VAL A 23 -1.43 -20.39 3.23
N LYS A 24 -2.53 -21.12 2.98
CA LYS A 24 -3.14 -22.02 3.97
C LYS A 24 -2.21 -23.13 4.42
N ASP A 25 -1.42 -23.68 3.49
CA ASP A 25 -0.48 -24.77 3.75
C ASP A 25 0.81 -24.28 4.46
N THR A 26 1.01 -22.97 4.61
CA THR A 26 2.12 -22.38 5.36
C THR A 26 1.92 -22.54 6.88
N GLU A 27 3.03 -22.70 7.62
CA GLU A 27 3.03 -22.71 9.09
C GLU A 27 2.33 -21.47 9.66
N GLU A 28 1.57 -21.65 10.74
CA GLU A 28 0.78 -20.57 11.34
C GLU A 28 1.63 -19.36 11.75
N SER A 29 2.85 -19.60 12.25
CA SER A 29 3.82 -18.56 12.65
C SER A 29 4.31 -17.69 11.49
N THR A 30 4.25 -18.16 10.24
CA THR A 30 4.75 -17.45 9.05
C THR A 30 3.66 -17.14 8.03
N ARG A 31 2.41 -17.55 8.31
CA ARG A 31 1.27 -17.40 7.41
C ARG A 31 0.95 -15.96 7.08
N ASP A 32 1.04 -15.05 8.04
CA ASP A 32 0.80 -13.63 7.80
C ASP A 32 1.83 -13.04 6.82
N LEU A 33 3.11 -13.30 7.04
CA LEU A 33 4.17 -12.90 6.11
C LEU A 33 3.94 -13.51 4.72
N ALA A 34 3.56 -14.80 4.64
CA ALA A 34 3.25 -15.45 3.38
C ALA A 34 2.06 -14.81 2.65
N ALA A 35 1.00 -14.43 3.38
CA ALA A 35 -0.14 -13.71 2.82
C ALA A 35 0.27 -12.34 2.27
N ARG A 36 1.09 -11.58 3.01
CA ARG A 36 1.60 -10.26 2.59
C ARG A 36 2.48 -10.35 1.34
N LEU A 37 3.37 -11.35 1.27
CA LEU A 37 4.21 -11.60 0.09
C LEU A 37 3.36 -12.04 -1.12
N ALA A 38 2.36 -12.89 -0.91
CA ALA A 38 1.43 -13.28 -1.97
C ALA A 38 0.62 -12.09 -2.50
N THR A 39 0.09 -11.24 -1.62
CA THR A 39 -0.61 -10.00 -2.01
C THR A 39 0.31 -9.05 -2.79
N THR A 40 1.58 -8.93 -2.38
CA THR A 40 2.60 -8.14 -3.11
C THR A 40 2.70 -8.61 -4.55
N GLU A 41 2.88 -9.91 -4.76
CA GLU A 41 3.04 -10.48 -6.09
C GLU A 41 1.77 -10.34 -6.94
N LEU A 42 0.60 -10.61 -6.34
CA LEU A 42 -0.68 -10.43 -7.01
C LEU A 42 -0.87 -8.98 -7.51
N ARG A 43 -0.51 -7.98 -6.70
CA ARG A 43 -0.56 -6.57 -7.09
C ARG A 43 0.44 -6.22 -8.19
N ARG A 44 1.68 -6.75 -8.14
CA ARG A 44 2.69 -6.55 -9.20
C ARG A 44 2.22 -7.12 -10.55
N VAL A 45 1.60 -8.30 -10.53
CA VAL A 45 1.10 -8.96 -11.74
C VAL A 45 -0.16 -8.30 -12.30
N SER A 46 -1.13 -7.96 -11.43
CA SER A 46 -2.41 -7.40 -11.88
C SER A 46 -2.36 -5.89 -12.15
N HIS A 47 -1.41 -5.18 -11.55
CA HIS A 47 -1.21 -3.73 -11.72
C HIS A 47 0.25 -3.40 -12.02
N PRO A 48 0.84 -3.87 -13.14
CA PRO A 48 2.24 -3.60 -13.51
C PRO A 48 2.51 -2.10 -13.74
N GLY A 49 1.44 -1.32 -13.91
CA GLY A 49 1.45 0.13 -13.91
C GLY A 49 1.52 0.78 -12.52
N ARG A 50 1.85 0.06 -11.46
CA ARG A 50 1.99 0.61 -10.11
C ARG A 50 3.23 0.01 -9.48
N VAL A 51 3.85 0.78 -8.58
CA VAL A 51 4.94 0.27 -7.75
C VAL A 51 4.32 -0.31 -6.50
N THR A 52 4.71 -1.54 -6.18
CA THR A 52 4.29 -2.26 -4.97
C THR A 52 5.53 -2.69 -4.20
N TRP A 53 5.57 -2.26 -2.95
CA TRP A 53 6.60 -2.59 -1.97
C TRP A 53 6.08 -3.69 -1.05
N ASP A 54 6.94 -4.66 -0.80
CA ASP A 54 6.65 -5.76 0.10
C ASP A 54 6.92 -5.34 1.56
N PRO A 55 6.58 -6.17 2.57
CA PRO A 55 6.79 -5.81 3.98
C PRO A 55 8.26 -5.81 4.42
N ILE A 56 9.20 -6.34 3.62
CA ILE A 56 10.64 -6.33 3.89
C ILE A 56 11.39 -5.23 3.10
N ASP A 57 10.72 -4.55 2.16
CA ASP A 57 11.18 -3.37 1.40
C ASP A 57 11.22 -2.12 2.31
N GLN A 58 12.09 -2.19 3.31
CA GLN A 58 12.17 -1.27 4.45
C GLN A 58 12.89 0.06 4.16
N ALA A 59 13.51 0.19 2.99
CA ALA A 59 14.16 1.42 2.57
C ALA A 59 13.12 2.43 2.06
N ASP A 60 13.24 3.70 2.49
CA ASP A 60 12.35 4.77 2.03
C ASP A 60 12.42 4.89 0.49
N PRO A 61 11.28 4.83 -0.23
CA PRO A 61 11.26 4.92 -1.68
C PRO A 61 11.82 6.24 -2.20
N VAL A 62 12.53 6.17 -3.34
CA VAL A 62 13.06 7.35 -4.03
C VAL A 62 12.65 7.32 -5.51
N PRO A 63 11.81 8.28 -5.98
CA PRO A 63 11.12 9.29 -5.19
C PRO A 63 10.02 8.67 -4.31
N ALA A 64 9.82 9.22 -3.12
CA ALA A 64 8.76 8.77 -2.23
C ALA A 64 7.38 9.14 -2.81
N PRO A 65 6.42 8.19 -2.89
CA PRO A 65 5.09 8.51 -3.35
C PRO A 65 4.36 9.41 -2.33
N PRO A 66 3.45 10.28 -2.77
CA PRO A 66 2.62 11.06 -1.86
C PRO A 66 1.53 10.21 -1.19
N THR A 67 1.11 9.10 -1.81
CA THR A 67 0.08 8.21 -1.30
C THR A 67 0.40 6.75 -1.56
N VAL A 68 -0.02 5.86 -0.64
CA VAL A 68 0.02 4.41 -0.84
C VAL A 68 -1.26 3.78 -0.31
N VAL A 69 -1.59 2.61 -0.83
CA VAL A 69 -2.66 1.75 -0.33
C VAL A 69 -2.04 0.48 0.25
N ASP A 70 -2.43 0.12 1.46
CA ASP A 70 -1.89 -1.04 2.18
C ASP A 70 -2.58 -2.35 1.79
N GLY A 71 -2.22 -3.47 2.44
CA GLY A 71 -2.73 -4.80 2.15
C GLY A 71 -4.24 -4.97 2.37
N ASP A 72 -4.82 -4.21 3.30
CA ASP A 72 -6.25 -4.26 3.64
C ASP A 72 -7.08 -3.34 2.74
N GLY A 73 -6.41 -2.42 2.05
CA GLY A 73 -7.04 -1.49 1.11
C GLY A 73 -7.15 -0.08 1.65
N ASP A 74 -6.56 0.19 2.82
CA ASP A 74 -6.61 1.50 3.46
C ASP A 74 -5.61 2.46 2.82
N LEU A 75 -6.03 3.73 2.72
CA LEU A 75 -5.25 4.81 2.14
C LEU A 75 -4.34 5.44 3.18
N TRP A 76 -3.06 5.57 2.82
CA TRP A 76 -2.06 6.28 3.60
C TRP A 76 -1.53 7.51 2.85
N LEU A 77 -1.41 8.63 3.56
CA LEU A 77 -0.90 9.89 3.05
C LEU A 77 0.45 10.23 3.66
N ARG A 78 1.39 10.70 2.82
CA ARG A 78 2.71 11.16 3.25
C ARG A 78 2.70 12.66 3.56
N ASP A 79 3.16 13.04 4.74
CA ASP A 79 3.61 14.40 5.00
C ASP A 79 4.98 14.61 4.35
N ARG A 80 5.07 15.52 3.39
CA ARG A 80 6.32 15.80 2.65
C ARG A 80 7.36 16.54 3.48
N SER A 81 6.94 17.24 4.54
CA SER A 81 7.84 18.02 5.38
C SER A 81 8.59 17.14 6.38
N THR A 82 7.94 16.08 6.87
CA THR A 82 8.46 15.18 7.90
C THR A 82 8.80 13.79 7.36
N GLY A 83 8.26 13.41 6.20
CA GLY A 83 8.44 12.09 5.58
C GLY A 83 7.57 10.98 6.18
N THR A 84 6.62 11.34 7.03
CA THR A 84 5.82 10.41 7.82
C THR A 84 4.48 10.11 7.17
N TRP A 85 3.80 9.08 7.64
CA TRP A 85 2.58 8.53 7.05
C TRP A 85 1.42 8.49 8.03
N THR A 86 0.23 8.81 7.54
CA THR A 86 -1.02 8.80 8.33
C THR A 86 -2.18 8.26 7.50
N MET A 87 -3.13 7.60 8.18
CA MET A 87 -4.36 7.07 7.58
C MET A 87 -5.53 8.05 7.81
N PRO A 88 -6.12 8.67 6.76
CA PRO A 88 -7.10 9.76 6.93
C PRO A 88 -8.50 9.32 7.35
N GLU A 89 -8.94 8.14 6.93
CA GLU A 89 -10.31 7.66 7.18
C GLU A 89 -10.50 7.12 8.60
N PHE A 90 -9.44 7.18 9.42
CA PHE A 90 -9.46 6.62 10.76
C PHE A 90 -10.13 7.55 11.77
N ASP A 91 -11.19 7.07 12.43
CA ASP A 91 -11.75 7.70 13.64
C ASP A 91 -11.11 7.07 14.90
N PRO A 92 -10.23 7.81 15.61
CA PRO A 92 -9.57 7.32 16.82
C PRO A 92 -10.52 7.05 17.99
N LYS A 93 -11.80 7.43 17.90
CA LYS A 93 -12.79 7.11 18.91
C LYS A 93 -13.34 5.68 18.81
N THR A 94 -13.19 5.03 17.66
CA THR A 94 -13.85 3.74 17.38
C THR A 94 -12.89 2.55 17.39
N PHE A 95 -11.59 2.77 17.32
CA PHE A 95 -10.59 1.71 17.18
C PHE A 95 -9.36 1.99 18.05
N PRO A 96 -8.67 0.94 18.57
CA PRO A 96 -7.53 1.10 19.46
C PRO A 96 -6.37 1.89 18.82
N ALA A 97 -5.68 2.63 19.68
CA ALA A 97 -4.85 3.82 19.43
C ALA A 97 -3.62 3.71 18.50
N ARG A 98 -3.44 2.63 17.71
CA ARG A 98 -2.31 2.52 16.77
C ARG A 98 -2.55 3.20 15.42
N CYS A 99 -3.82 3.44 15.07
CA CYS A 99 -4.17 4.16 13.85
C CYS A 99 -4.30 5.67 14.15
N GLY A 100 -3.75 6.50 13.27
CA GLY A 100 -3.47 7.92 13.54
C GLY A 100 -2.07 8.17 14.11
N GLU A 101 -1.30 7.11 14.39
CA GLU A 101 0.14 7.24 14.63
C GLU A 101 0.85 7.72 13.36
N VAL A 102 1.83 8.58 13.58
CA VAL A 102 2.67 9.15 12.55
C VAL A 102 3.81 8.16 12.32
N LEU A 103 3.74 7.38 11.24
CA LEU A 103 4.69 6.30 10.98
C LEU A 103 5.82 6.73 10.05
N THR A 104 7.02 6.22 10.30
CA THR A 104 8.08 6.20 9.28
C THR A 104 7.74 5.20 8.18
N TRP A 105 8.43 5.27 7.03
CA TRP A 105 8.25 4.27 5.96
C TRP A 105 8.51 2.84 6.45
N ASN A 106 9.55 2.65 7.27
CA ASN A 106 9.93 1.34 7.79
C ASN A 106 8.80 0.72 8.63
N GLU A 107 8.25 1.50 9.56
CA GLU A 107 7.15 1.06 10.42
C GLU A 107 5.90 0.78 9.59
N LEU A 108 5.57 1.66 8.63
CA LEU A 108 4.44 1.48 7.74
C LEU A 108 4.56 0.19 6.92
N ALA A 109 5.70 -0.05 6.28
CA ALA A 109 5.92 -1.24 5.45
C ALA A 109 5.92 -2.52 6.30
N CYS A 110 6.55 -2.50 7.47
CA CYS A 110 6.61 -3.64 8.38
C CYS A 110 5.23 -3.99 8.94
N GLU A 111 4.47 -3.01 9.42
CA GLU A 111 3.20 -3.24 10.11
C GLU A 111 2.03 -3.43 9.14
N TYR A 112 1.97 -2.67 8.03
CA TYR A 112 0.81 -2.62 7.13
C TYR A 112 1.12 -3.08 5.69
N GLY A 113 2.37 -3.47 5.40
CA GLY A 113 2.74 -3.97 4.07
C GLY A 113 1.89 -5.18 3.62
N PRO A 114 1.63 -5.32 2.30
CA PRO A 114 2.28 -4.59 1.21
C PRO A 114 1.69 -3.21 0.94
N LEU A 115 2.55 -2.29 0.48
CA LEU A 115 2.18 -0.92 0.14
C LEU A 115 2.19 -0.73 -1.37
N THR A 116 1.21 -0.05 -1.95
CA THR A 116 1.13 0.18 -3.40
C THR A 116 0.81 1.62 -3.73
N ALA A 117 1.63 2.24 -4.59
CA ALA A 117 1.40 3.62 -5.03
C ALA A 117 0.10 3.74 -5.83
N LEU A 118 -0.64 4.84 -5.65
CA LEU A 118 -1.79 5.13 -6.48
C LEU A 118 -1.36 5.51 -7.91
N ALA A 119 -2.15 5.10 -8.90
CA ALA A 119 -1.84 5.30 -10.31
C ALA A 119 -1.64 6.78 -10.71
N ASN A 120 -2.28 7.70 -10.00
CA ASN A 120 -2.22 9.14 -10.27
C ASN A 120 -0.95 9.82 -9.73
N ASP A 121 -0.16 9.13 -8.90
CA ASP A 121 1.06 9.70 -8.28
C ASP A 121 2.22 9.83 -9.27
N ARG A 122 2.11 9.18 -10.43
CA ARG A 122 3.07 9.29 -11.54
C ARG A 122 3.23 10.71 -12.11
N HIS A 123 2.33 11.64 -11.79
CA HIS A 123 2.40 13.02 -12.25
C HIS A 123 3.21 13.96 -11.34
N ILE A 124 3.68 13.53 -10.18
CA ILE A 124 4.39 14.41 -9.23
C ILE A 124 5.92 14.46 -9.48
N GLY A 125 6.39 13.87 -10.59
CA GLY A 125 7.80 13.94 -11.04
C GLY A 125 8.06 14.84 -12.26
N GLY A 126 7.08 15.60 -12.74
CA GLY A 126 7.13 16.32 -14.03
C GLY A 126 7.25 17.83 -13.95
N GLY A 127 7.92 18.37 -12.94
CA GLY A 127 8.16 19.81 -12.84
C GLY A 127 9.53 20.22 -13.38
N GLY A 128 9.61 20.61 -14.66
CA GLY A 128 10.65 21.57 -15.09
C GLY A 128 11.22 21.41 -16.50
N ARG A 129 10.69 22.19 -17.44
CA ARG A 129 11.44 22.97 -18.46
C ARG A 129 10.49 24.08 -18.95
N ARG A 130 10.60 25.28 -18.35
CA ARG A 130 11.42 26.44 -18.77
C ARG A 130 10.74 27.30 -19.85
N ARG A 131 10.47 28.54 -19.42
CA ARG A 131 10.30 29.81 -20.15
C ARG A 131 9.05 29.99 -20.99
#